data_AF-A0A8F2F2N1-F1
#
_entry.id   AF-A0A8F2F2N1-F1
#
_cell.length_a   1.000
_cell.length_b   1.000
_cell.length_c   1.000
_cell.angle_alpha   90.00
_cell.angle_beta   90.00
_cell.angle_gamma   90.00
#
_symmetry.space_group_name_H-M   'P 1'
#
loop_
_entity.id
_entity.type
_entity.pdbx_description
1 polymer ?
#
loop_
_entity_poly.entity_id
_entity_poly.type
_entity_poly.pdbx_seq_one_letter_code
_entity_poly.pdbx_strand_id
1 'polypeptide(L)'
;MDFSLLRSAFHGGFSAKGQTVVRAALFLLLGVMLALWPGIAVGQTLAITLGNVVLYLCIYTLPMGWGAVSVCGAGCIAWLIQGKGLLAVAVVVVRLMAFMGGKALFVCSTSQGANRLVIPAIWCGVALLAGHFCYDSAFYGVLTGALNLPFRLVEWIVCAALGVLLVAFLESRGESTSSGLLSLLGFRS
;
A
#
# COMPACT_ATOMS: atom_id res chain seq x y z
N MET A 1 -11.50 -21.04 -15.70
CA MET A 1 -10.05 -20.78 -15.86
C MET A 1 -9.32 -21.77 -14.97
N ASP A 2 -8.48 -22.61 -15.55
CA ASP A 2 -7.73 -23.64 -14.82
C ASP A 2 -6.61 -23.01 -13.98
N PHE A 3 -6.82 -22.94 -12.67
CA PHE A 3 -5.86 -22.40 -11.70
C PHE A 3 -4.78 -23.42 -11.27
N SER A 4 -4.73 -24.57 -11.93
CA SER A 4 -3.75 -25.63 -11.69
C SER A 4 -2.31 -25.15 -11.93
N LEU A 5 -2.08 -24.21 -12.85
CA LEU A 5 -0.77 -23.59 -13.11
C LEU A 5 -0.30 -22.64 -11.99
N LEU A 6 -1.22 -21.87 -11.40
CA LEU A 6 -0.92 -21.05 -10.22
C LEU A 6 -0.64 -21.95 -9.02
N ARG A 7 -1.42 -23.03 -8.85
CA ARG A 7 -1.22 -24.02 -7.79
C ARG A 7 0.11 -24.76 -7.94
N SER A 8 0.50 -25.15 -9.16
CA SER A 8 1.80 -25.79 -9.43
C SER A 8 2.96 -24.82 -9.28
N ALA A 9 2.76 -23.52 -9.57
CA ALA A 9 3.75 -22.49 -9.30
C ALA A 9 3.90 -22.17 -7.80
N PHE A 10 2.91 -22.46 -6.95
CA PHE A 10 3.06 -22.29 -5.50
C PHE A 10 3.54 -23.57 -4.77
N HIS A 11 3.20 -24.77 -5.27
CA HIS A 11 3.65 -26.05 -4.72
C HIS A 11 4.96 -26.57 -5.31
N GLY A 12 5.33 -26.14 -6.52
CA GLY A 12 6.59 -26.47 -7.16
C GLY A 12 7.73 -25.64 -6.58
N GLY A 13 8.26 -26.06 -5.43
CA GLY A 13 9.63 -25.78 -4.97
C GLY A 13 10.25 -24.42 -5.32
N PHE A 14 9.52 -23.30 -5.23
CA PHE A 14 10.16 -22.01 -5.43
C PHE A 14 11.12 -21.75 -4.27
N SER A 15 12.38 -21.48 -4.62
CA SER A 15 13.35 -20.88 -3.69
C SER A 15 12.71 -19.71 -2.95
N ALA A 16 13.07 -19.47 -1.68
CA ALA A 16 12.51 -18.41 -0.85
C ALA A 16 12.46 -17.03 -1.53
N LYS A 17 13.38 -16.78 -2.48
CA LYS A 17 13.40 -15.58 -3.35
C LYS A 17 12.23 -15.53 -4.34
N GLY A 18 11.84 -16.65 -4.95
CA GLY A 18 10.73 -16.69 -5.90
C GLY A 18 9.37 -16.43 -5.25
N GLN A 19 9.15 -16.96 -4.05
CA GLN A 19 7.93 -16.68 -3.29
C GLN A 19 7.80 -15.20 -2.90
N THR A 20 8.91 -14.51 -2.64
CA THR A 20 8.89 -13.06 -2.33
C THR A 20 8.55 -12.21 -3.54
N VAL A 21 9.05 -12.58 -4.74
CA VAL A 21 8.69 -11.91 -6.00
C VAL A 21 7.20 -12.04 -6.28
N VAL A 22 6.65 -13.26 -6.15
CA VAL A 22 5.22 -13.49 -6.39
C VAL A 22 4.36 -12.70 -5.41
N ARG A 23 4.74 -12.64 -4.12
CA ARG A 23 4.05 -11.79 -3.14
C ARG A 23 4.12 -10.32 -3.51
N ALA A 24 5.27 -9.82 -3.93
CA ALA A 24 5.44 -8.43 -4.34
C ALA A 24 4.56 -8.07 -5.56
N ALA A 25 4.46 -8.98 -6.53
CA ALA A 25 3.58 -8.85 -7.68
C ALA A 25 2.09 -8.84 -7.29
N LEU A 26 1.68 -9.73 -6.37
CA LEU A 26 0.31 -9.75 -5.85
C LEU A 26 -0.04 -8.46 -5.11
N PHE A 27 0.85 -7.95 -4.26
CA PHE A 27 0.65 -6.66 -3.59
C PHE A 27 0.62 -5.50 -4.57
N LEU A 28 1.42 -5.55 -5.64
CA LEU A 28 1.40 -4.51 -6.68
C LEU A 28 0.04 -4.50 -7.36
N LEU A 29 -0.45 -5.67 -7.80
CA LEU A 29 -1.77 -5.81 -8.41
C LEU A 29 -2.89 -5.34 -7.48
N LEU A 30 -2.86 -5.78 -6.22
CA LEU A 30 -3.82 -5.34 -5.21
C LEU A 30 -3.79 -3.82 -5.02
N GLY A 31 -2.59 -3.22 -4.99
CA GLY A 31 -2.41 -1.78 -4.85
C GLY A 31 -2.98 -1.00 -6.03
N VAL A 32 -2.80 -1.52 -7.25
CA VAL A 32 -3.41 -0.94 -8.45
C VAL A 32 -4.93 -1.06 -8.39
N MET A 33 -5.47 -2.24 -8.07
CA MET A 33 -6.92 -2.46 -7.99
C MET A 33 -7.58 -1.56 -6.94
N LEU A 34 -6.99 -1.44 -5.74
CA LEU A 34 -7.50 -0.56 -4.68
C LEU A 34 -7.35 0.94 -4.98
N ALA A 35 -6.35 1.31 -5.79
CA ALA A 35 -6.16 2.69 -6.23
C ALA A 35 -7.09 3.08 -7.39
N LEU A 36 -7.52 2.12 -8.20
CA LEU A 36 -8.47 2.31 -9.31
C LEU A 36 -9.93 2.09 -8.90
N TRP A 37 -10.17 1.42 -7.77
CA TRP A 37 -11.52 1.29 -7.23
C TRP A 37 -12.12 2.69 -7.06
N PRO A 38 -13.40 2.91 -7.44
CA PRO A 38 -14.13 4.18 -7.22
C PRO A 38 -14.16 4.73 -5.77
N GLY A 39 -13.47 4.08 -4.83
CA GLY A 39 -13.29 4.53 -3.47
C GLY A 39 -14.55 4.45 -2.61
N ILE A 40 -14.43 4.94 -1.39
CA ILE A 40 -15.57 5.21 -0.51
C ILE A 40 -15.90 6.69 -0.70
N ALA A 41 -17.10 6.99 -1.23
CA ALA A 41 -17.54 8.36 -1.43
C ALA A 41 -17.71 9.05 -0.08
N VAL A 42 -17.03 10.19 0.09
CA VAL A 42 -17.18 11.09 1.23
C VAL A 42 -17.72 12.39 0.69
N GLY A 43 -19.05 12.47 0.59
CA GLY A 43 -19.76 13.59 -0.01
C GLY A 43 -19.96 13.45 -1.52
N GLN A 44 -20.23 14.59 -2.19
CA GLN A 44 -20.64 14.62 -3.61
C GLN A 44 -19.48 14.67 -4.62
N THR A 45 -18.26 15.01 -4.18
CA THR A 45 -17.13 15.28 -5.08
C THR A 45 -15.82 14.59 -4.69
N LEU A 46 -15.79 13.87 -3.57
CA LEU A 46 -14.57 13.27 -3.03
C LEU A 46 -14.75 11.78 -2.74
N ALA A 47 -13.76 10.99 -3.19
CA ALA A 47 -13.66 9.57 -2.92
C ALA A 47 -12.33 9.26 -2.21
N ILE A 48 -12.40 8.50 -1.12
CA ILE A 48 -11.21 7.98 -0.43
C ILE A 48 -10.66 6.82 -1.25
N THR A 49 -9.37 6.87 -1.64
CA THR A 49 -8.72 5.77 -2.35
C THR A 49 -8.06 4.82 -1.34
N LEU A 50 -8.29 3.52 -1.49
CA LEU A 50 -7.76 2.50 -0.57
C LEU A 50 -6.36 2.02 -0.97
N GLY A 51 -5.77 2.59 -2.02
CA GLY A 51 -4.47 2.16 -2.55
C GLY A 51 -3.31 2.27 -1.55
N ASN A 52 -3.43 3.14 -0.54
CA ASN A 52 -2.40 3.30 0.50
C ASN A 52 -2.44 2.18 1.55
N VAL A 53 -3.50 1.36 1.61
CA VAL A 53 -3.56 0.19 2.52
C VAL A 53 -2.43 -0.79 2.23
N VAL A 54 -2.07 -0.96 0.95
CA VAL A 54 -0.99 -1.85 0.50
C VAL A 54 0.38 -1.40 1.01
N LEU A 55 0.57 -0.11 1.26
CA LEU A 55 1.83 0.42 1.81
C LEU A 55 2.14 -0.22 3.17
N TYR A 56 1.14 -0.35 4.05
CA TYR A 56 1.32 -0.97 5.38
C TYR A 56 1.56 -2.48 5.29
N LEU A 57 0.87 -3.16 4.38
CA LEU A 57 1.10 -4.58 4.10
C LEU A 57 2.53 -4.84 3.61
N CYS A 58 3.04 -4.00 2.72
CA CYS A 58 4.39 -4.09 2.20
C CYS A 58 5.43 -3.80 3.30
N ILE A 59 5.18 -2.81 4.18
CA ILE A 59 6.05 -2.53 5.32
C ILE A 59 6.13 -3.73 6.25
N TYR A 60 5.02 -4.42 6.48
CA TYR A 60 4.98 -5.58 7.36
C TYR A 60 5.63 -6.83 6.73
N THR A 61 5.30 -7.16 5.48
CA THR A 61 5.56 -8.49 4.90
C THR A 61 6.78 -8.57 3.98
N LEU A 62 7.11 -7.50 3.25
CA LEU A 62 8.09 -7.56 2.18
C LEU A 62 9.44 -7.00 2.62
N PRO A 63 10.56 -7.55 2.11
CA PRO A 63 11.87 -6.92 2.25
C PRO A 63 11.90 -5.56 1.54
N MET A 64 12.81 -4.68 1.96
CA MET A 64 12.84 -3.27 1.56
C MET A 64 12.81 -3.06 0.03
N GLY A 65 13.62 -3.81 -0.74
CA GLY A 65 13.65 -3.69 -2.20
C GLY A 65 12.31 -4.04 -2.87
N TRP A 66 11.77 -5.23 -2.60
CA TRP A 66 10.52 -5.69 -3.23
C TRP A 66 9.28 -4.92 -2.74
N GLY A 67 9.28 -4.49 -1.48
CA GLY A 67 8.22 -3.63 -0.93
C GLY A 67 8.19 -2.26 -1.60
N ALA A 68 9.35 -1.63 -1.80
CA ALA A 68 9.44 -0.35 -2.50
C ALA A 68 8.92 -0.45 -3.94
N VAL A 69 9.35 -1.49 -4.68
CA VAL A 69 8.88 -1.74 -6.06
C VAL A 69 7.37 -1.93 -6.11
N SER A 70 6.80 -2.71 -5.18
CA SER A 70 5.37 -2.98 -5.15
C SER A 70 4.54 -1.71 -4.88
N VAL A 71 4.91 -0.93 -3.86
CA VAL A 71 4.18 0.28 -3.44
C VAL A 71 4.31 1.41 -4.48
N CYS A 72 5.52 1.62 -5.00
CA CYS A 72 5.80 2.65 -5.99
C CYS A 72 5.21 2.28 -7.36
N GLY A 73 5.40 1.03 -7.78
CA GLY A 73 4.86 0.50 -9.02
C GLY A 73 3.34 0.57 -9.06
N ALA A 74 2.67 0.18 -7.98
CA ALA A 74 1.21 0.28 -7.88
C ALA A 74 0.71 1.73 -8.03
N GLY A 75 1.39 2.68 -7.38
CA GLY A 75 1.05 4.10 -7.50
C GLY A 75 1.27 4.64 -8.90
N CYS A 76 2.42 4.35 -9.49
CA CYS A 76 2.77 4.77 -10.84
C CYS A 76 1.76 4.26 -11.87
N ILE A 77 1.47 2.94 -11.84
CA ILE A 77 0.55 2.30 -12.78
C ILE A 77 -0.87 2.87 -12.62
N ALA A 78 -1.36 3.02 -11.39
CA ALA A 78 -2.68 3.59 -11.15
C ALA A 78 -2.80 5.03 -11.68
N TRP A 79 -1.78 5.86 -11.48
CA TRP A 79 -1.78 7.24 -11.97
C TRP A 79 -1.65 7.33 -13.50
N LEU A 80 -0.88 6.44 -14.13
CA LEU A 80 -0.81 6.32 -15.58
C LEU A 80 -2.16 5.94 -16.18
N ILE A 81 -2.85 4.96 -15.60
CA ILE A 81 -4.19 4.53 -16.04
C ILE A 81 -5.22 5.65 -15.88
N GLN A 82 -5.10 6.49 -14.84
CA GLN A 82 -5.94 7.68 -14.65
C GLN A 82 -5.60 8.86 -15.58
N GLY A 83 -4.66 8.70 -16.51
CA GLY A 83 -4.25 9.76 -17.44
C GLY A 83 -3.36 10.85 -16.82
N LYS A 84 -2.81 10.61 -15.62
CA LYS A 84 -2.02 11.58 -14.84
C LYS A 84 -0.51 11.31 -14.94
N GLY A 85 -0.01 11.16 -16.16
CA GLY A 85 1.36 10.70 -16.41
C GLY A 85 2.47 11.58 -15.82
N LEU A 86 2.34 12.91 -15.95
CA LEU A 86 3.32 13.86 -15.38
C LEU A 86 3.42 13.76 -13.85
N LEU A 87 2.32 13.35 -13.24
CA LEU A 87 2.11 13.34 -11.80
C LEU A 87 2.50 11.97 -11.19
N ALA A 88 2.62 10.93 -12.03
CA ALA A 88 3.05 9.60 -11.62
C ALA A 88 4.47 9.60 -11.01
N VAL A 89 5.38 10.43 -11.53
CA VAL A 89 6.76 10.53 -11.02
C VAL A 89 6.78 11.10 -9.60
N ALA A 90 6.01 12.18 -9.35
CA ALA A 90 5.92 12.77 -8.03
C ALA A 90 5.35 11.78 -7.01
N VAL A 91 4.32 11.02 -7.40
CA VAL A 91 3.70 10.00 -6.55
C VAL A 91 4.68 8.88 -6.20
N VAL A 92 5.53 8.47 -7.15
CA VAL A 92 6.58 7.48 -6.89
C VAL A 92 7.54 7.98 -5.81
N VAL A 93 8.00 9.24 -5.90
CA VAL A 93 8.92 9.83 -4.91
C VAL A 93 8.28 9.89 -3.53
N VAL A 94 7.05 10.39 -3.45
CA VAL A 94 6.31 10.53 -2.18
C VAL A 94 6.08 9.16 -1.54
N ARG A 95 5.64 8.16 -2.32
CA ARG A 95 5.42 6.80 -1.82
C ARG A 95 6.71 6.09 -1.43
N LEU A 96 7.81 6.33 -2.14
CA LEU A 96 9.11 5.80 -1.79
C LEU A 96 9.60 6.36 -0.45
N MET A 97 9.47 7.68 -0.24
CA MET A 97 9.86 8.31 1.03
C MET A 97 9.01 7.78 2.21
N ALA A 98 7.69 7.66 2.01
CA ALA A 98 6.79 7.10 3.00
C ALA A 98 7.18 5.65 3.34
N PHE A 99 7.40 4.81 2.33
CA PHE A 99 7.77 3.41 2.52
C PHE A 99 9.14 3.25 3.18
N MET A 100 10.18 3.95 2.71
CA MET A 100 11.55 3.81 3.22
C MET A 100 11.64 4.21 4.69
N GLY A 101 11.08 5.36 5.06
CA GLY A 101 11.08 5.79 6.45
C GLY A 101 10.14 4.94 7.33
N GLY A 102 8.97 4.55 6.82
CA GLY A 102 8.07 3.64 7.53
C GLY A 102 8.70 2.27 7.78
N LYS A 103 9.41 1.72 6.79
CA LYS A 103 10.14 0.44 6.91
C LYS A 103 11.32 0.56 7.87
N ALA A 104 12.09 1.64 7.83
CA ALA A 104 13.18 1.88 8.76
C ALA A 104 12.68 1.93 10.21
N LEU A 105 11.61 2.69 10.48
CA LEU A 105 10.99 2.76 11.79
C LEU A 105 10.38 1.43 12.23
N PHE A 106 9.82 0.66 11.28
CA PHE A 106 9.33 -0.68 11.56
C PHE A 106 10.47 -1.59 12.02
N VAL A 107 11.59 -1.61 11.30
CA VAL A 107 12.78 -2.42 11.66
C VAL A 107 13.32 -2.03 13.05
N CYS A 108 13.38 -0.73 13.35
CA CYS A 108 13.87 -0.23 14.64
C CYS A 108 12.87 -0.35 15.80
N SER A 109 11.61 -0.67 15.53
CA SER A 109 10.58 -0.74 16.58
C SER A 109 10.75 -1.97 17.47
N THR A 110 10.66 -1.75 18.79
CA THR A 110 10.72 -2.77 19.85
C THR A 110 9.37 -3.41 20.16
N SER A 111 8.27 -2.85 19.62
CA SER A 111 6.93 -3.39 19.81
C SER A 111 6.72 -4.67 19.02
N GLN A 112 5.86 -5.57 19.52
CA GLN A 112 5.51 -6.81 18.84
C GLN A 112 4.15 -6.71 18.13
N GLY A 113 3.98 -7.54 17.10
CA GLY A 113 2.74 -7.67 16.35
C GLY A 113 2.34 -6.43 15.55
N ALA A 114 1.04 -6.28 15.30
CA ALA A 114 0.45 -5.14 14.62
C ALA A 114 0.72 -3.78 15.29
N ASN A 115 0.96 -3.74 16.61
CA ASN A 115 1.33 -2.51 17.32
C ASN A 115 2.67 -1.92 16.83
N ARG A 116 3.54 -2.75 16.24
CA ARG A 116 4.79 -2.31 15.62
C ARG A 116 4.58 -1.36 14.43
N LEU A 117 3.38 -1.33 13.85
CA LEU A 117 3.03 -0.49 12.70
C LEU A 117 2.52 0.90 13.07
N VAL A 118 2.23 1.20 14.34
CA VAL A 118 1.67 2.49 14.75
C VAL A 118 2.63 3.64 14.41
N ILE A 119 3.89 3.54 14.84
CA ILE A 119 4.91 4.57 14.56
C ILE A 119 5.21 4.69 13.05
N PRO A 120 5.44 3.58 12.32
CA PRO A 120 5.50 3.62 10.86
C PRO A 120 4.30 4.27 10.20
N ALA A 121 3.08 4.02 10.69
CA ALA A 121 1.87 4.57 10.11
C ALA A 121 1.78 6.09 10.25
N ILE A 122 2.22 6.63 11.39
CA ILE A 122 2.36 8.08 11.62
C ILE A 122 3.35 8.69 10.63
N TRP A 123 4.54 8.09 10.48
CA TRP A 123 5.53 8.58 9.52
C TRP A 123 5.00 8.58 8.08
N CYS A 124 4.38 7.47 7.68
CA CYS A 124 3.80 7.36 6.34
C CYS A 124 2.73 8.42 6.11
N GLY A 125 1.90 8.71 7.12
CA GLY A 125 0.91 9.78 7.08
C GLY A 125 1.54 11.14 6.83
N VAL A 126 2.54 11.51 7.65
CA VAL A 126 3.25 12.78 7.52
C VAL A 126 3.92 12.91 6.15
N ALA A 127 4.61 11.86 5.69
CA ALA A 127 5.27 11.86 4.39
C ALA A 127 4.29 11.98 3.21
N LEU A 128 3.16 11.26 3.26
CA LEU A 128 2.11 11.35 2.25
C LEU A 128 1.43 12.72 2.24
N LEU A 129 1.09 13.26 3.42
CA LEU A 129 0.47 14.57 3.57
C LEU A 129 1.37 15.69 3.08
N ALA A 130 2.62 15.73 3.54
CA ALA A 130 3.61 16.71 3.12
C ALA A 130 3.90 16.58 1.62
N GLY A 131 4.06 15.35 1.13
CA GLY A 131 4.29 15.07 -0.29
C GLY A 131 3.15 15.58 -1.17
N HIS A 132 1.91 15.25 -0.83
CA HIS A 132 0.72 15.72 -1.56
C HIS A 132 0.54 17.24 -1.44
N PHE A 133 0.80 17.84 -0.27
CA PHE A 133 0.71 19.28 -0.11
C PHE A 133 1.73 20.03 -0.98
N CYS A 134 3.00 19.64 -0.94
CA CYS A 134 4.06 20.25 -1.75
C CYS A 134 3.74 20.12 -3.24
N TYR A 135 3.26 18.94 -3.62
CA TYR A 135 2.90 18.62 -4.99
C TYR A 135 1.67 19.42 -5.47
N ASP A 136 0.56 19.41 -4.73
CA ASP A 136 -0.65 20.15 -5.08
C ASP A 136 -0.37 21.66 -5.10
N SER A 137 0.47 22.15 -4.19
CA SER A 137 0.89 23.55 -4.14
C SER A 137 1.73 23.96 -5.36
N ALA A 138 2.60 23.07 -5.85
CA ALA A 138 3.47 23.34 -6.99
C ALA A 138 2.71 23.39 -8.33
N PHE A 139 1.69 22.53 -8.51
CA PHE A 139 0.95 22.43 -9.77
C PHE A 139 -0.35 23.25 -9.80
N TYR A 140 -1.05 23.35 -8.66
CA TYR A 140 -2.39 23.93 -8.58
C TYR A 140 -2.47 25.13 -7.63
N GLY A 141 -1.34 25.56 -7.06
CA GLY A 141 -1.25 26.67 -6.12
C GLY A 141 -1.52 26.28 -4.67
N VAL A 142 -0.97 27.08 -3.74
CA VAL A 142 -0.97 26.83 -2.29
C VAL A 142 -2.38 26.67 -1.71
N LEU A 143 -3.36 27.43 -2.23
CA LEU A 143 -4.75 27.35 -1.77
C LEU A 143 -5.35 25.96 -2.03
N THR A 144 -5.10 25.39 -3.21
CA THR A 144 -5.56 24.05 -3.58
C THR A 144 -4.93 22.98 -2.70
N GLY A 145 -3.62 23.10 -2.43
CA GLY A 145 -2.91 22.20 -1.52
C GLY A 145 -3.47 22.24 -0.09
N ALA A 146 -3.78 23.44 0.43
CA ALA A 146 -4.35 23.61 1.76
C ALA A 146 -5.77 23.04 1.88
N LEU A 147 -6.60 23.20 0.84
CA LEU A 147 -7.97 22.68 0.81
C LEU A 147 -8.01 21.15 0.72
N ASN A 148 -7.02 20.52 0.08
CA ASN A 148 -6.94 19.06 -0.04
C ASN A 148 -6.40 18.37 1.22
N LEU A 149 -5.65 19.08 2.06
CA LEU A 149 -5.01 18.58 3.27
C LEU A 149 -5.95 17.83 4.25
N PRO A 150 -7.13 18.36 4.63
CA PRO A 150 -8.05 17.65 5.52
C PRO A 150 -8.56 16.34 4.91
N PHE A 151 -8.81 16.30 3.60
CA PHE A 151 -9.27 15.09 2.92
C PHE A 151 -8.17 14.02 2.88
N ARG A 152 -6.93 14.42 2.60
CA ARG A 152 -5.76 13.53 2.65
C ARG A 152 -5.52 12.99 4.06
N LEU A 153 -5.82 13.78 5.09
CA LEU A 153 -5.70 13.35 6.48
C LEU A 153 -6.72 12.26 6.82
N VAL A 154 -7.99 12.44 6.41
CA VAL A 154 -9.03 11.41 6.57
C VAL A 154 -8.68 10.15 5.79
N GLU A 155 -8.25 10.28 4.53
CA GLU A 155 -7.81 9.15 3.69
C GLU A 155 -6.66 8.38 4.36
N TRP A 156 -5.68 9.09 4.91
CA TRP A 156 -4.59 8.47 5.66
C TRP A 156 -5.09 7.70 6.89
N ILE A 157 -5.93 8.32 7.74
CA ILE A 157 -6.46 7.68 8.95
C ILE A 157 -7.19 6.38 8.60
N VAL A 158 -8.07 6.43 7.59
CA VAL A 158 -8.84 5.26 7.14
C VAL A 158 -7.91 4.17 6.60
N CYS A 159 -6.94 4.52 5.75
CA CYS A 159 -5.99 3.55 5.20
C CYS A 159 -5.07 2.95 6.27
N ALA A 160 -4.62 3.75 7.23
CA ALA A 160 -3.78 3.32 8.33
C ALA A 160 -4.53 2.34 9.25
N ALA A 161 -5.76 2.68 9.63
CA ALA A 161 -6.61 1.81 10.44
C ALA A 161 -6.87 0.47 9.73
N LEU A 162 -7.26 0.51 8.45
CA LEU A 162 -7.49 -0.70 7.65
C LEU A 162 -6.21 -1.52 7.48
N GLY A 163 -5.07 -0.88 7.22
CA GLY A 163 -3.79 -1.55 7.05
C GLY A 163 -3.32 -2.27 8.32
N VAL A 164 -3.42 -1.60 9.47
CA VAL A 164 -3.06 -2.19 10.78
C VAL A 164 -4.02 -3.33 11.14
N LEU A 165 -5.34 -3.15 10.92
CA LEU A 165 -6.33 -4.18 11.21
C LEU A 165 -6.15 -5.42 10.33
N LEU A 166 -5.82 -5.23 9.04
CA LEU A 166 -5.53 -6.34 8.14
C LEU A 166 -4.27 -7.11 8.58
N VAL A 167 -3.24 -6.41 9.04
CA VAL A 167 -2.04 -7.07 9.58
C VAL A 167 -2.37 -7.84 10.87
N ALA A 168 -3.14 -7.26 11.79
CA ALA A 168 -3.58 -7.94 13.00
C ALA A 168 -4.40 -9.21 12.68
N PHE A 169 -5.28 -9.13 11.67
CA PHE A 169 -6.03 -10.29 11.19
C PHE A 169 -5.11 -11.39 10.63
N LEU A 170 -4.13 -11.03 9.81
CA LEU A 170 -3.17 -11.96 9.23
C LEU A 170 -2.31 -12.63 10.33
N GLU A 171 -1.93 -11.87 11.37
CA GLU A 171 -1.24 -12.42 12.55
C GLU A 171 -2.11 -13.42 13.31
N SER A 172 -3.38 -13.07 13.59
CA SER A 172 -4.31 -13.94 14.35
C SER A 172 -4.61 -15.28 13.68
N ARG A 173 -4.45 -15.37 12.35
CA ARG A 173 -4.70 -16.59 11.58
C ARG A 173 -3.52 -17.56 11.57
N GLY A 174 -2.33 -17.15 12.03
CA GLY A 174 -1.10 -17.96 11.94
C GLY A 174 -0.72 -18.34 10.50
N GLU A 175 -1.41 -17.79 9.49
CA GLU A 175 -1.22 -18.09 8.09
C GLU A 175 -0.03 -17.29 7.58
N SER A 176 0.87 -17.96 6.83
CA SER A 176 1.77 -17.27 5.92
C SER A 176 0.94 -16.29 5.09
N THR A 177 1.32 -15.01 5.06
CA THR A 177 0.56 -13.88 4.49
C THR A 177 0.07 -14.11 3.06
N SER A 178 0.75 -14.98 2.31
CA SER A 178 0.32 -15.47 0.99
C SER A 178 -0.97 -16.32 1.04
N SER A 179 -1.09 -17.21 2.01
CA SER A 179 -2.24 -18.10 2.21
C SER A 179 -3.46 -17.33 2.72
N GLY A 180 -3.24 -16.35 3.61
CA GLY A 180 -4.29 -15.47 4.12
C GLY A 180 -4.85 -14.51 3.06
N LEU A 181 -4.00 -13.99 2.15
CA LEU A 181 -4.47 -13.21 1.00
C LEU A 181 -5.21 -14.06 -0.03
N LEU A 182 -4.73 -15.28 -0.28
CA LEU A 182 -5.42 -16.23 -1.16
C LEU A 182 -6.78 -16.62 -0.59
N SER A 183 -6.89 -16.87 0.72
CA SER A 183 -8.17 -17.17 1.37
C SER A 183 -9.13 -15.98 1.36
N LEU A 184 -8.64 -14.74 1.54
CA LEU A 184 -9.41 -13.51 1.38
C LEU A 184 -9.89 -13.26 -0.06
N LEU A 185 -9.10 -13.69 -1.05
CA LEU A 185 -9.47 -13.65 -2.48
C LEU A 185 -10.36 -14.84 -2.89
N GLY A 186 -10.83 -15.66 -1.95
CA GLY A 186 -11.73 -16.79 -2.20
C GLY A 186 -11.04 -18.07 -2.68
N PHE A 187 -9.71 -18.10 -2.75
CA PHE A 187 -8.92 -19.30 -3.02
C PHE A 187 -8.72 -20.06 -1.70
N ARG A 188 -9.72 -20.85 -1.30
CA ARG A 188 -9.58 -21.83 -0.21
C ARG A 188 -8.61 -22.95 -0.65
N SER A 189 -7.70 -23.32 0.25
CA SER A 189 -6.81 -24.48 0.13
C SER A 189 -7.58 -25.79 -0.04
#